data_AF-A0A1Q7VA28-F1
#
_entry.id   AF-A0A1Q7VA28-F1
#
_cell.length_a   1.000
_cell.length_b   1.000
_cell.length_c   1.000
_cell.angle_alpha   90.00
_cell.angle_beta   90.00
_cell.angle_gamma   90.00
#
_symmetry.space_group_name_H-M   'P 1'
#
loop_
_entity.id
_entity.type
_entity.pdbx_description
1 polymer ?
#
loop_
_entity_poly.entity_id
_entity_poly.type
_entity_poly.pdbx_seq_one_letter_code
_entity_poly.pdbx_strand_id
1 'polypeptide(L)'
;MGLETTGYRLTRLIAYDQSFLMSTLPAPPKGSSKVQPGRGVKIRSVYYWCDEFRAPEIEQKQVPVRYDPFDAGTAFAFVRNRWIPCHSEYYSVLRGRCEKEMMLATQELHKQHSCHNQLFTLNARRLAEFLQSVEAKEALLLQRACDREAREALEGVGSRREGSDPGTDDRAGEAPPRTGSQCATRVEEVREEYGEF
;
A
#
# COMPACT_ATOMS: atom_id res chain seq x y z
N MET A 1 42.09 5.25 -3.07
CA MET A 1 42.07 6.30 -2.02
C MET A 1 40.68 6.48 -1.41
N GLY A 2 40.03 5.42 -0.90
CA GLY A 2 38.72 5.53 -0.23
C GLY A 2 38.76 5.03 1.22
N LEU A 3 39.47 3.92 1.45
CA LEU A 3 39.75 3.35 2.77
C LEU A 3 40.66 4.25 3.63
N GLU A 4 41.66 4.89 3.02
CA GLU A 4 42.60 5.78 3.73
C GLU A 4 41.93 7.07 4.22
N THR A 5 40.87 7.53 3.53
CA THR A 5 40.18 8.78 3.84
C THR A 5 39.05 8.59 4.85
N THR A 6 38.46 7.40 4.94
CA THR A 6 37.24 7.15 5.74
C THR A 6 37.43 6.18 6.90
N GLY A 7 38.62 5.56 7.03
CA GLY A 7 38.99 4.68 8.14
C GLY A 7 38.36 3.28 8.07
N TYR A 8 38.93 2.34 8.84
CA TYR A 8 38.38 0.99 8.97
C TYR A 8 37.08 1.01 9.80
N ARG A 9 35.99 0.50 9.22
CA ARG A 9 34.73 0.22 9.94
C ARG A 9 34.57 -1.27 10.10
N LEU A 10 34.45 -1.72 11.35
CA LEU A 10 34.09 -3.11 11.63
C LEU A 10 32.66 -3.36 11.17
N THR A 11 32.49 -4.19 10.16
CA THR A 11 31.17 -4.66 9.72
C THR A 11 30.78 -5.87 10.57
N ARG A 12 29.61 -5.80 11.22
CA ARG A 12 29.00 -6.95 11.90
C ARG A 12 27.89 -7.47 11.01
N LEU A 13 27.97 -8.74 10.63
CA LEU A 13 26.85 -9.42 9.97
C LEU A 13 25.72 -9.60 10.99
N ILE A 14 24.57 -9.00 10.72
CA ILE A 14 23.34 -9.23 11.47
C ILE A 14 22.48 -10.16 10.61
N ALA A 15 22.23 -11.37 11.10
CA ALA A 15 21.40 -12.33 10.38
C ALA A 15 19.95 -11.85 10.33
N TYR A 16 19.26 -12.15 9.24
CA TYR A 16 17.82 -11.88 9.10
C TYR A 16 17.03 -13.00 9.78
N ASP A 17 17.09 -13.04 11.10
CA ASP A 17 16.41 -14.04 11.93
C ASP A 17 15.15 -13.47 12.59
N GLN A 18 14.41 -14.33 13.28
CA GLN A 18 13.21 -13.90 13.99
C GLN A 18 13.52 -12.86 15.08
N SER A 19 14.69 -12.93 15.71
CA SER A 19 15.07 -11.95 16.74
C SER A 19 15.26 -10.55 16.16
N PHE A 20 15.93 -10.46 15.02
CA PHE A 20 16.09 -9.23 14.26
C PHE A 20 14.73 -8.67 13.83
N LEU A 21 13.87 -9.50 13.22
CA LEU A 21 12.52 -9.10 12.84
C LEU A 21 11.77 -8.47 14.02
N MET A 22 11.67 -9.17 15.15
CA MET A 22 10.93 -8.68 16.31
C MET A 22 11.54 -7.41 16.92
N SER A 23 12.84 -7.19 16.76
CA SER A 23 13.52 -5.96 17.20
C SER A 23 13.21 -4.75 16.32
N THR A 24 13.00 -4.98 15.03
CA THR A 24 12.74 -3.93 14.02
C THR A 24 11.26 -3.62 13.83
N LEU A 25 10.37 -4.57 14.14
CA LEU A 25 8.94 -4.38 13.95
C LEU A 25 8.37 -3.32 14.91
N PRO A 26 7.47 -2.45 14.42
CA PRO A 26 6.82 -1.46 15.27
C PRO A 26 5.88 -2.13 16.27
N ALA A 27 5.69 -1.43 17.38
CA ALA A 27 4.67 -1.74 18.37
C ALA A 27 3.49 -0.76 18.21
N PRO A 28 2.27 -1.16 18.61
CA PRO A 28 1.18 -0.21 18.74
C PRO A 28 1.52 0.88 19.78
N PRO A 29 0.82 2.03 19.81
CA PRO A 29 1.13 3.13 20.72
C PRO A 29 1.24 2.75 22.21
N LYS A 30 0.49 1.73 22.63
CA LYS A 30 0.51 1.21 24.01
C LYS A 30 1.61 0.16 24.27
N GLY A 31 2.35 -0.28 23.25
CA GLY A 31 3.33 -1.37 23.31
C GLY A 31 2.75 -2.77 23.53
N SER A 32 1.55 -2.84 24.09
CA SER A 32 0.85 -4.06 24.48
C SER A 32 -0.63 -3.95 24.17
N SER A 33 -1.30 -5.09 24.07
CA SER A 33 -2.74 -5.15 23.90
C SER A 33 -3.35 -6.34 24.63
N LYS A 34 -4.61 -6.17 25.02
CA LYS A 34 -5.31 -7.07 25.93
C LYS A 34 -5.90 -8.22 25.15
N VAL A 35 -5.63 -9.45 25.59
CA VAL A 35 -6.21 -10.65 24.99
C VAL A 35 -7.69 -10.72 25.37
N GLN A 36 -8.56 -10.57 24.39
CA GLN A 36 -10.01 -10.75 24.52
C GLN A 36 -10.35 -12.24 24.31
N PRO A 37 -11.06 -12.88 25.26
CA PRO A 37 -11.50 -14.27 25.11
C PRO A 37 -12.29 -14.47 23.82
N GLY A 38 -11.93 -15.50 23.06
CA GLY A 38 -12.60 -15.85 21.79
C GLY A 38 -12.38 -14.91 20.59
N ARG A 39 -11.66 -13.78 20.75
CA ARG A 39 -11.31 -12.87 19.64
C ARG A 39 -9.81 -12.63 19.48
N GLY A 40 -9.06 -12.79 20.57
CA GLY A 40 -7.62 -12.56 20.59
C GLY A 40 -7.29 -11.10 20.84
N VAL A 41 -6.32 -10.56 20.12
CA VAL A 41 -5.75 -9.24 20.40
C VAL A 41 -6.18 -8.21 19.37
N LYS A 42 -6.60 -7.03 19.83
CA LYS A 42 -6.99 -5.93 18.96
C LYS A 42 -5.81 -5.00 18.68
N ILE A 43 -5.52 -4.77 17.41
CA ILE A 43 -4.58 -3.74 16.93
C ILE A 43 -5.35 -2.83 15.98
N ARG A 44 -5.45 -1.54 16.30
CA ARG A 44 -6.35 -0.59 15.62
C ARG A 44 -7.79 -1.10 15.57
N SER A 45 -8.35 -1.31 14.37
CA SER A 45 -9.71 -1.82 14.12
C SER A 45 -9.76 -3.32 13.81
N VAL A 46 -8.61 -4.01 13.82
CA VAL A 46 -8.47 -5.42 13.43
C VAL A 46 -8.15 -6.30 14.62
N TYR A 47 -8.80 -7.46 14.68
CA TYR A 47 -8.54 -8.51 15.67
C TYR A 47 -7.64 -9.58 15.09
N TYR A 48 -6.71 -10.06 15.90
CA TYR A 48 -5.73 -11.08 15.55
C TYR A 48 -5.83 -12.26 16.52
N TRP A 49 -5.88 -13.47 15.99
CA TRP A 49 -6.02 -14.70 16.75
C TRP A 49 -4.79 -15.59 16.62
N CYS A 50 -4.43 -16.28 17.72
CA CYS A 50 -3.56 -17.44 17.72
C CYS A 50 -4.07 -18.47 18.74
N ASP A 51 -3.72 -19.74 18.55
CA ASP A 51 -4.22 -20.84 19.39
C ASP A 51 -3.77 -20.74 20.85
N GLU A 52 -2.65 -20.06 21.10
CA GLU A 52 -2.07 -19.87 22.44
C GLU A 52 -2.89 -18.93 23.32
N PHE A 53 -3.76 -18.10 22.72
CA PHE A 53 -4.71 -17.28 23.46
C PHE A 53 -5.85 -18.08 24.09
N ARG A 54 -6.05 -19.35 23.70
CA ARG A 54 -7.03 -20.25 24.33
C ARG A 54 -6.63 -20.65 25.75
N ALA A 55 -5.35 -20.53 26.11
CA ALA A 55 -4.91 -20.88 27.45
C ALA A 55 -5.49 -19.91 28.49
N PRO A 56 -6.15 -20.39 29.56
CA PRO A 56 -6.77 -19.52 30.57
C PRO A 56 -5.77 -18.64 31.31
N GLU A 57 -4.49 -19.05 31.31
CA GLU A 57 -3.38 -18.27 31.84
C GLU A 57 -3.12 -16.97 31.07
N ILE A 58 -3.50 -16.89 29.81
CA ILE A 58 -3.18 -15.78 28.90
C ILE A 58 -4.41 -14.93 28.60
N GLU A 59 -5.61 -15.51 28.71
CA GLU A 59 -6.87 -14.78 28.59
C GLU A 59 -6.90 -13.55 29.53
N GLN A 60 -7.41 -12.42 29.01
CA GLN A 60 -7.52 -11.14 29.72
C GLN A 60 -6.19 -10.48 30.13
N LYS A 61 -5.03 -11.08 29.83
CA LYS A 61 -3.73 -10.46 30.11
C LYS A 61 -3.32 -9.45 29.04
N GLN A 62 -2.48 -8.50 29.44
CA GLN A 62 -1.79 -7.59 28.55
C GLN A 62 -0.56 -8.27 27.98
N VAL A 63 -0.50 -8.39 26.66
CA VAL A 63 0.58 -9.06 25.96
C VAL A 63 1.31 -8.04 25.08
N PRO A 64 2.66 -8.00 25.07
CA PRO A 64 3.41 -7.21 24.10
C PRO A 64 3.11 -7.66 22.68
N VAL A 65 2.86 -6.70 21.79
CA VAL A 65 2.49 -6.99 20.41
C VAL A 65 3.35 -6.19 19.44
N ARG A 66 3.69 -6.82 18.34
CA ARG A 66 4.39 -6.24 17.19
C ARG A 66 3.56 -6.52 15.94
N TYR A 67 3.63 -5.67 14.95
CA TYR A 67 2.92 -5.87 13.68
C TYR A 67 3.83 -5.44 12.52
N ASP A 68 3.56 -5.96 11.32
CA ASP A 68 4.28 -5.57 10.10
C ASP A 68 3.55 -4.41 9.40
N PRO A 69 4.22 -3.25 9.18
CA PRO A 69 3.66 -2.15 8.40
C PRO A 69 3.31 -2.50 6.96
N PHE A 70 3.86 -3.58 6.41
CA PHE A 70 3.61 -4.02 5.04
C PHE A 70 2.70 -5.24 4.95
N ASP A 71 2.32 -5.82 6.10
CA ASP A 71 1.37 -6.93 6.16
C ASP A 71 0.38 -6.76 7.32
N ALA A 72 -0.78 -6.16 7.03
CA ALA A 72 -1.89 -6.06 7.96
C ALA A 72 -2.61 -7.40 8.23
N GLY A 73 -2.23 -8.48 7.56
CA GLY A 73 -2.76 -9.82 7.79
C GLY A 73 -2.16 -10.47 9.03
N THR A 74 -0.91 -10.15 9.36
CA THR A 74 -0.10 -10.86 10.34
C THR A 74 0.39 -9.93 11.45
N ALA A 75 0.26 -10.36 12.70
CA ALA A 75 0.85 -9.71 13.85
C ALA A 75 1.61 -10.73 14.71
N PHE A 76 2.44 -10.26 15.63
CA PHE A 76 3.20 -11.10 16.54
C PHE A 76 2.89 -10.73 17.98
N ALA A 77 2.54 -11.73 18.79
CA ALA A 77 2.29 -11.56 20.22
C ALA A 77 3.34 -12.30 21.03
N PHE A 78 3.78 -11.70 22.13
CA PHE A 78 4.78 -12.31 23.02
C PHE A 78 4.13 -13.13 24.13
N VAL A 79 4.06 -14.45 23.95
CA VAL A 79 3.39 -15.37 24.89
C VAL A 79 4.37 -16.46 25.30
N ARG A 80 4.43 -16.79 26.60
CA ARG A 80 5.30 -17.87 27.12
C ARG A 80 6.76 -17.74 26.67
N ASN A 81 7.32 -16.54 26.77
CA ASN A 81 8.71 -16.23 26.42
C ASN A 81 9.08 -16.42 24.94
N ARG A 82 8.08 -16.47 24.05
CA ARG A 82 8.28 -16.60 22.59
C ARG A 82 7.36 -15.65 21.82
N TRP A 83 7.80 -15.25 20.64
CA TRP A 83 6.98 -14.50 19.69
C TRP A 83 6.17 -15.47 18.84
N ILE A 84 4.86 -15.29 18.87
CA ILE A 84 3.90 -16.18 18.22
C ILE A 84 3.17 -15.39 17.14
N PRO A 85 3.12 -15.88 15.88
CA PRO A 85 2.35 -15.24 14.83
C PRO A 85 0.85 -15.37 15.12
N CYS A 86 0.13 -14.29 14.92
CA CYS A 86 -1.31 -14.17 15.02
C CYS A 86 -1.86 -13.72 13.67
N HIS A 87 -2.95 -14.34 13.24
CA HIS A 87 -3.59 -14.02 11.96
C HIS A 87 -4.83 -13.18 12.21
N SER A 88 -5.05 -12.19 11.33
CA SER A 88 -6.26 -11.36 11.40
C SER A 88 -7.53 -12.16 11.07
N GLU A 89 -8.68 -11.70 11.57
CA GLU A 89 -10.00 -12.28 11.25
C GLU A 89 -10.27 -12.33 9.73
N TYR A 90 -9.74 -11.36 8.97
CA TYR A 90 -9.90 -11.23 7.51
C TYR A 90 -8.57 -11.43 6.78
N TYR A 91 -7.81 -12.45 7.19
CA TYR A 91 -6.46 -12.73 6.69
C TYR A 91 -6.36 -12.75 5.16
N SER A 92 -7.32 -13.36 4.47
CA SER A 92 -7.31 -13.46 3.00
C SER A 92 -7.32 -12.12 2.28
N VAL A 93 -7.88 -11.08 2.90
CA VAL A 93 -8.02 -9.74 2.32
C VAL A 93 -6.91 -8.81 2.79
N LEU A 94 -6.54 -8.94 4.07
CA LEU A 94 -5.60 -8.02 4.72
C LEU A 94 -4.14 -8.43 4.54
N ARG A 95 -3.87 -9.67 4.11
CA ARG A 95 -2.51 -10.14 3.86
C ARG A 95 -1.82 -9.28 2.80
N GLY A 96 -0.64 -8.79 3.13
CA GLY A 96 0.19 -7.96 2.23
C GLY A 96 -0.33 -6.54 2.01
N ARG A 97 -1.36 -6.11 2.76
CA ARG A 97 -1.84 -4.74 2.76
C ARG A 97 -0.98 -3.90 3.70
N CYS A 98 -0.59 -2.72 3.26
CA CYS A 98 0.26 -1.86 4.07
C CYS A 98 -0.55 -1.03 5.08
N GLU A 99 0.09 -0.61 6.17
CA GLU A 99 -0.52 0.24 7.20
C GLU A 99 -1.05 1.56 6.60
N LYS A 100 -0.31 2.16 5.67
CA LYS A 100 -0.71 3.42 5.04
C LYS A 100 -2.00 3.25 4.22
N GLU A 101 -2.13 2.15 3.48
CA GLU A 101 -3.33 1.80 2.73
C GLU A 101 -4.54 1.60 3.67
N MET A 102 -4.34 0.87 4.77
CA MET A 102 -5.38 0.68 5.80
C MET A 102 -5.82 2.00 6.42
N MET A 103 -4.90 2.92 6.63
CA MET A 103 -5.17 4.27 7.14
C MET A 103 -5.95 5.11 6.14
N LEU A 104 -5.57 5.10 4.86
CA LEU A 104 -6.28 5.82 3.79
C LEU A 104 -7.70 5.28 3.62
N ALA A 105 -7.87 3.95 3.57
CA ALA A 105 -9.18 3.30 3.52
C ALA A 105 -10.07 3.70 4.71
N THR A 106 -9.48 3.76 5.90
CA THR A 106 -10.17 4.22 7.12
C THR A 106 -10.61 5.67 7.01
N GLN A 107 -9.74 6.57 6.55
CA GLN A 107 -10.07 7.99 6.36
C GLN A 107 -11.18 8.17 5.33
N GLU A 108 -11.14 7.42 4.23
CA GLU A 108 -12.15 7.50 3.18
C GLU A 108 -13.52 7.01 3.66
N LEU A 109 -13.55 5.88 4.39
CA LEU A 109 -14.77 5.42 5.06
C LEU A 109 -15.34 6.47 6.03
N HIS A 110 -14.49 7.12 6.82
CA HIS A 110 -14.93 8.21 7.69
C HIS A 110 -15.52 9.39 6.91
N LYS A 111 -14.91 9.80 5.79
CA LYS A 111 -15.43 10.89 4.95
C LYS A 111 -16.81 10.55 4.38
N GLN A 112 -16.97 9.35 3.84
CA GLN A 112 -18.24 8.89 3.26
C GLN A 112 -19.38 8.88 4.29
N HIS A 113 -19.07 8.45 5.51
CA HIS A 113 -20.04 8.39 6.60
C HIS A 113 -20.23 9.72 7.34
N SER A 114 -19.27 10.64 7.33
CA SER A 114 -19.46 11.99 7.88
C SER A 114 -20.55 12.77 7.14
N CYS A 115 -20.67 12.56 5.82
CA CYS A 115 -21.72 13.20 5.01
C CYS A 115 -23.12 12.61 5.25
N HIS A 116 -23.21 11.39 5.80
CA HIS A 116 -24.47 10.72 6.11
C HIS A 116 -24.62 10.66 7.63
N ASN A 117 -25.43 11.53 8.24
CA ASN A 117 -25.68 11.69 9.70
C ASN A 117 -26.08 10.39 10.46
N GLN A 118 -25.20 9.39 10.45
CA GLN A 118 -25.40 8.05 10.97
C GLN A 118 -24.21 7.72 11.88
N LEU A 119 -24.51 7.07 13.01
CA LEU A 119 -23.50 6.57 13.93
C LEU A 119 -22.67 5.50 13.22
N PHE A 120 -21.42 5.83 12.90
CA PHE A 120 -20.51 4.94 12.19
C PHE A 120 -19.51 4.28 13.14
N THR A 121 -19.46 2.95 13.11
CA THR A 121 -18.47 2.16 13.84
C THR A 121 -17.54 1.44 12.86
N LEU A 122 -16.24 1.72 12.98
CA LEU A 122 -15.23 1.04 12.19
C LEU A 122 -14.91 -0.34 12.76
N ASN A 123 -15.13 -1.35 11.93
CA ASN A 123 -14.80 -2.74 12.20
C ASN A 123 -13.93 -3.29 11.06
N ALA A 124 -13.10 -4.29 11.37
CA ALA A 124 -12.27 -5.00 10.40
C ALA A 124 -13.05 -5.46 9.16
N ARG A 125 -14.29 -5.94 9.37
CA ARG A 125 -15.21 -6.35 8.32
C ARG A 125 -15.44 -5.27 7.27
N ARG A 126 -15.85 -4.06 7.70
CA ARG A 126 -16.16 -2.95 6.80
C ARG A 126 -14.93 -2.52 6.01
N LEU A 127 -13.76 -2.58 6.66
CA LEU A 127 -12.49 -2.27 6.01
C LEU A 127 -12.16 -3.30 4.92
N ALA A 128 -12.31 -4.59 5.22
CA ALA A 128 -12.11 -5.66 4.25
C ALA A 128 -13.08 -5.57 3.06
N GLU A 129 -14.37 -5.34 3.33
CA GLU A 129 -15.40 -5.12 2.30
C GLU A 129 -15.06 -3.89 1.43
N PHE A 130 -14.60 -2.80 2.05
CA PHE A 130 -14.19 -1.60 1.33
C PHE A 130 -13.00 -1.86 0.40
N LEU A 131 -11.94 -2.50 0.91
CA LEU A 131 -10.75 -2.83 0.11
C LEU A 131 -11.11 -3.71 -1.09
N GLN A 132 -11.90 -4.76 -0.88
CA GLN A 132 -12.40 -5.60 -1.99
C GLN A 132 -13.21 -4.79 -3.02
N SER A 133 -14.04 -3.85 -2.56
CA SER A 133 -14.83 -3.01 -3.45
C SER A 133 -13.97 -2.04 -4.28
N VAL A 134 -12.85 -1.56 -3.71
CA VAL A 134 -11.89 -0.70 -4.38
C VAL A 134 -11.12 -1.50 -5.42
N GLU A 135 -10.60 -2.68 -5.05
CA GLU A 135 -9.91 -3.59 -5.98
C GLU A 135 -10.78 -3.91 -7.21
N ALA A 136 -12.06 -4.21 -7.00
CA ALA A 136 -13.01 -4.47 -8.09
C ALA A 136 -13.22 -3.23 -8.98
N LYS A 137 -13.27 -2.02 -8.40
CA LYS A 137 -13.38 -0.77 -9.17
C LYS A 137 -12.11 -0.48 -9.96
N GLU A 138 -10.94 -0.67 -9.35
CA GLU A 138 -9.64 -0.46 -9.99
C GLU A 138 -9.49 -1.36 -11.22
N ALA A 139 -9.88 -2.63 -11.13
CA ALA A 139 -9.87 -3.54 -12.28
C ALA A 139 -10.72 -3.03 -13.45
N LEU A 140 -11.92 -2.50 -13.18
CA LEU A 140 -12.78 -1.90 -14.21
C LEU A 140 -12.18 -0.62 -14.80
N LEU A 141 -11.54 0.22 -13.98
CA LEU A 141 -10.91 1.45 -14.44
C LEU A 141 -9.68 1.17 -15.31
N LEU A 142 -8.88 0.16 -14.95
CA LEU A 142 -7.75 -0.30 -15.75
C LEU A 142 -8.21 -0.83 -17.10
N GLN A 143 -9.26 -1.66 -17.13
CA GLN A 143 -9.83 -2.14 -18.39
C GLN A 143 -10.26 -0.97 -19.28
N ARG A 144 -10.99 0.01 -18.72
CA ARG A 144 -11.41 1.21 -19.46
C ARG A 144 -10.23 2.05 -19.96
N ALA A 145 -9.12 2.10 -19.22
CA ALA A 145 -7.92 2.79 -19.66
C ALA A 145 -7.29 2.08 -20.86
N CYS A 146 -7.14 0.75 -20.79
CA CYS A 146 -6.65 -0.05 -21.91
C CYS A 146 -7.54 0.07 -23.15
N ASP A 147 -8.87 0.01 -22.99
CA ASP A 147 -9.82 0.13 -24.11
C ASP A 147 -9.72 1.51 -24.79
N ARG A 148 -9.51 2.58 -24.00
CA ARG A 148 -9.32 3.94 -24.52
C ARG A 148 -8.01 4.05 -25.32
N GLU A 149 -6.90 3.57 -24.76
CA GLU A 149 -5.61 3.57 -25.45
C GLU A 149 -5.64 2.76 -26.75
N ALA A 150 -6.31 1.59 -26.73
CA ALA A 150 -6.48 0.76 -27.93
C ALA A 150 -7.30 1.48 -29.01
N ARG A 151 -8.35 2.20 -28.63
CA ARG A 151 -9.17 2.99 -29.55
C ARG A 151 -8.37 4.13 -30.19
N GLU A 152 -7.63 4.89 -29.39
CA GLU A 152 -6.77 5.98 -29.87
C GLU A 152 -5.71 5.47 -30.87
N ALA A 153 -5.12 4.30 -30.59
CA ALA A 153 -4.16 3.67 -31.50
C ALA A 153 -4.80 3.28 -32.85
N LEU A 154 -6.03 2.75 -32.84
CA LEU A 154 -6.75 2.39 -34.06
C LEU A 154 -7.12 3.63 -34.90
N GLU A 155 -7.60 4.70 -34.26
CA GLU A 155 -7.94 5.97 -34.91
C GLU A 155 -6.68 6.63 -35.51
N GLY A 156 -5.54 6.55 -34.83
CA GLY A 156 -4.24 7.03 -35.34
C GLY A 156 -3.67 6.21 -36.52
N VAL A 157 -4.02 4.93 -36.66
CA VAL A 157 -3.63 4.09 -37.80
C VAL A 157 -4.54 4.31 -39.01
N GLY A 158 -5.85 4.53 -38.78
CA GLY A 158 -6.81 4.85 -39.83
C GLY A 158 -6.45 6.13 -40.59
N SER A 159 -6.11 7.20 -39.87
CA SER A 159 -5.67 8.47 -40.47
C SER A 159 -4.34 8.37 -41.23
N ARG A 160 -3.48 7.40 -40.91
CA ARG A 160 -2.20 7.18 -41.61
C ARG A 160 -2.36 6.43 -42.94
N ARG A 161 -3.42 5.63 -43.11
CA ARG A 161 -3.68 4.85 -44.34
C ARG A 161 -4.33 5.69 -45.45
N GLU A 162 -5.02 6.77 -45.11
CA GLU A 162 -5.62 7.70 -46.10
C GLU A 162 -4.59 8.66 -46.73
N GLY A 163 -3.35 8.70 -46.23
CA GLY A 163 -2.27 9.57 -46.73
C GLY A 163 -1.30 8.91 -47.72
N SER A 164 -1.56 7.69 -48.19
CA SER A 164 -0.68 6.97 -49.10
C SER A 164 -1.46 6.25 -50.19
N ASP A 165 -1.76 6.97 -51.27
CA ASP A 165 -2.00 6.39 -52.59
C ASP A 165 -0.84 6.84 -53.54
N PRO A 166 -0.35 5.98 -54.45
CA PRO A 166 0.87 6.23 -55.21
C PRO A 166 0.60 6.95 -56.55
N GLY A 167 1.34 8.02 -56.81
CA GLY A 167 1.66 8.53 -58.16
C GLY A 167 0.99 9.84 -58.56
N THR A 168 1.76 10.94 -58.65
CA THR A 168 2.40 11.44 -59.90
C THR A 168 3.19 12.72 -59.66
N ASP A 169 4.48 12.65 -60.01
CA ASP A 169 5.36 13.59 -60.72
C ASP A 169 5.54 15.09 -60.33
N ASP A 170 6.83 15.44 -60.19
CA ASP A 170 7.57 16.71 -60.31
C ASP A 170 6.89 18.08 -60.07
N ARG A 171 7.39 18.80 -59.03
CA ARG A 171 8.18 20.04 -59.19
C ARG A 171 8.69 20.60 -57.85
N ALA A 172 9.93 21.09 -57.91
CA ALA A 172 10.67 21.77 -56.85
C ALA A 172 9.93 22.97 -56.24
N GLY A 173 10.06 23.14 -54.92
CA GLY A 173 9.54 24.30 -54.19
C GLY A 173 9.81 24.25 -52.68
N GLU A 174 11.03 24.63 -52.31
CA GLU A 174 11.41 25.41 -51.11
C GLU A 174 10.85 25.02 -49.72
N ALA A 175 11.76 24.57 -48.84
CA ALA A 175 11.49 24.24 -47.45
C ALA A 175 11.52 25.49 -46.54
N PRO A 176 10.51 25.73 -45.68
CA PRO A 176 10.66 26.62 -44.53
C PRO A 176 11.21 25.87 -43.30
N PRO A 177 11.85 26.58 -42.35
CA PRO A 177 12.61 25.97 -41.27
C PRO A 177 11.70 25.28 -40.25
N ARG A 178 12.18 24.15 -39.72
CA ARG A 178 11.54 23.41 -38.63
C ARG A 178 11.70 24.19 -37.33
N THR A 179 10.62 24.79 -36.84
CA THR A 179 10.54 25.24 -35.45
C THR A 179 10.18 24.04 -34.58
N GLY A 180 11.11 23.66 -33.70
CA GLY A 180 10.97 22.52 -32.81
C GLY A 180 9.74 22.65 -31.90
N SER A 181 8.95 21.58 -31.87
CA SER A 181 7.93 21.33 -30.86
C SER A 181 8.61 21.12 -29.51
N GLN A 182 8.28 21.97 -28.54
CA GLN A 182 8.43 21.66 -27.12
C GLN A 182 7.10 21.99 -26.44
N CYS A 183 6.18 21.03 -26.39
CA CYS A 183 5.17 21.02 -25.34
C CYS A 183 5.87 20.59 -24.06
N ALA A 184 6.31 21.57 -23.28
CA ALA A 184 6.75 21.35 -21.91
C ALA A 184 5.54 20.95 -21.06
N THR A 185 5.40 19.66 -20.75
CA THR A 185 4.56 19.22 -19.64
C THR A 185 5.24 19.66 -18.35
N ARG A 186 4.73 20.74 -17.75
CA ARG A 186 5.10 21.14 -16.40
C ARG A 186 4.56 20.10 -15.44
N VAL A 187 5.44 19.24 -14.94
CA VAL A 187 5.17 18.43 -13.74
C VAL A 187 5.20 19.43 -12.58
N GLU A 188 4.06 19.70 -11.97
CA GLU A 188 4.04 20.48 -10.73
C GLU A 188 4.63 19.61 -9.61
N GLU A 189 5.82 20.00 -9.14
CA GLU A 189 6.42 19.53 -7.89
C GLU A 189 5.50 19.92 -6.73
N VAL A 190 4.86 18.92 -6.13
CA VAL A 190 4.28 19.06 -4.79
C VAL A 190 5.46 19.13 -3.81
N ARG A 191 5.73 20.34 -3.31
CA ARG A 191 6.64 20.56 -2.18
C ARG A 191 5.96 20.01 -0.92
N GLU A 192 6.48 18.90 -0.40
CA GLU A 192 6.24 18.48 0.98
C GLU A 192 6.99 19.45 1.91
N GLU A 193 6.28 20.46 2.41
CA GLU A 193 6.75 21.30 3.50
C GLU A 193 6.53 20.55 4.82
N TYR A 194 7.54 19.80 5.26
CA TYR A 194 7.57 19.27 6.63
C TYR A 194 7.84 20.43 7.59
N GLY A 195 6.77 20.96 8.16
CA GLY A 195 6.81 21.84 9.32
C GLY A 195 7.18 21.06 10.59
N GLU A 196 8.05 21.68 11.36
CA GLU A 196 8.81 21.18 12.50
C GLU A 196 7.97 20.96 13.79
N PHE A 197 8.40 19.94 14.55
CA PHE A 197 8.30 19.71 16.01
C PHE A 197 6.97 19.92 16.76
#